data_AF-A0A7C2BZD6-F1
#
_entry.id   AF-A0A7C2BZD6-F1
#
_cell.length_a   1.000
_cell.length_b   1.000
_cell.length_c   1.000
_cell.angle_alpha   90.00
_cell.angle_beta   90.00
_cell.angle_gamma   90.00
#
_symmetry.space_group_name_H-M   'P 1'
#
loop_
_entity.id
_entity.type
_entity.pdbx_description
1 polymer ?
#
loop_
_entity_poly.entity_id
_entity_poly.type
_entity_poly.pdbx_seq_one_letter_code
_entity_poly.pdbx_strand_id
1 'polypeptide(L)'
;RRLAEDWGVEDRGVLEAIEGHVYGVDPGNAIGMALYVADVSEPGRGVNGEIRELALAGRLLEAYRLAVRNKVDYLAAKGVPIHPRTLAVYHSLLDAS
;
A
#
# COMPACT_ATOMS: atom_id res chain seq x y z
N ARG A 1 -9.95 -0.89 -10.65
CA ARG A 1 -10.66 -2.18 -10.72
C ARG A 1 -11.49 -2.30 -11.99
N ARG A 2 -12.61 -1.57 -12.13
CA ARG A 2 -13.53 -1.64 -13.31
C ARG A 2 -12.84 -1.65 -14.67
N LEU A 3 -11.92 -0.71 -14.93
CA LEU A 3 -11.19 -0.69 -16.20
C LEU A 3 -10.38 -1.97 -16.48
N ALA A 4 -9.80 -2.58 -15.44
CA ALA A 4 -9.08 -3.85 -15.58
C ALA A 4 -10.05 -5.01 -15.85
N GLU A 5 -11.22 -5.01 -15.21
CA GLU A 5 -12.29 -5.97 -15.49
C GLU A 5 -12.77 -5.85 -16.95
N ASP A 6 -12.97 -4.62 -17.44
CA ASP A 6 -13.34 -4.34 -18.83
C ASP A 6 -12.27 -4.80 -19.85
N TRP A 7 -11.01 -4.94 -19.42
CA TRP A 7 -9.90 -5.49 -20.19
C TRP A 7 -9.73 -7.00 -20.05
N GLY A 8 -10.65 -7.69 -19.36
CA GLY A 8 -10.64 -9.14 -19.19
C GLY A 8 -9.78 -9.64 -18.04
N VAL A 9 -9.40 -8.79 -17.08
CA VAL A 9 -8.73 -9.23 -15.86
C VAL A 9 -9.76 -9.84 -14.91
N GLU A 10 -9.66 -11.14 -14.68
CA GLU A 10 -10.58 -11.89 -13.81
C GLU A 10 -9.94 -12.32 -12.48
N ASP A 11 -8.60 -12.24 -12.36
CA ASP A 11 -7.90 -12.63 -11.14
C ASP A 11 -8.29 -11.73 -9.97
N ARG A 12 -8.94 -12.33 -8.97
CA ARG A 12 -9.45 -11.60 -7.81
C ARG A 12 -8.35 -10.94 -7.00
N GLY A 13 -7.19 -11.58 -6.84
CA GLY A 13 -6.07 -11.02 -6.09
C GLY A 13 -5.50 -9.79 -6.78
N VAL A 14 -5.38 -9.81 -8.10
CA VAL A 14 -4.98 -8.66 -8.92
C VAL A 14 -6.01 -7.54 -8.84
N LEU A 15 -7.29 -7.85 -8.99
CA LEU A 15 -8.37 -6.86 -8.92
C LEU A 15 -8.45 -6.19 -7.54
N GLU A 16 -8.28 -6.96 -6.47
CA GLU A 16 -8.22 -6.47 -5.09
C GLU A 16 -6.97 -5.61 -4.86
N ALA A 17 -5.81 -5.99 -5.41
CA ALA A 17 -4.62 -5.16 -5.37
C ALA A 17 -4.84 -3.81 -6.04
N ILE A 18 -5.43 -3.80 -7.24
CA ILE A 18 -5.74 -2.56 -7.99
C ILE A 18 -6.76 -1.70 -7.23
N GLU A 19 -7.76 -2.27 -6.57
CA GLU A 19 -8.69 -1.47 -5.75
C GLU A 19 -8.01 -0.92 -4.49
N GLY A 20 -7.21 -1.75 -3.83
CA GLY A 20 -6.60 -1.45 -2.54
C GLY A 20 -5.40 -0.53 -2.60
N HIS A 21 -4.72 -0.35 -3.74
CA HIS A 21 -3.47 0.44 -3.80
C HIS A 21 -3.61 1.88 -3.28
N VAL A 22 -4.82 2.48 -3.35
CA VAL A 22 -5.05 3.83 -2.82
C VAL A 22 -5.16 3.84 -1.30
N TYR A 23 -5.82 2.85 -0.69
CA TYR A 23 -6.13 2.90 0.74
C TYR A 23 -5.20 2.02 1.59
N GLY A 24 -4.60 1.01 1.00
CA GLY A 24 -4.00 -0.14 1.65
C GLY A 24 -4.83 -1.41 1.43
N VAL A 25 -4.18 -2.56 1.60
CA VAL A 25 -4.73 -3.92 1.55
C VAL A 25 -4.49 -4.68 2.87
N ASP A 26 -5.17 -5.82 3.01
CA ASP A 26 -4.88 -6.81 4.04
C ASP A 26 -3.43 -7.35 3.90
N PRO A 27 -2.67 -7.54 4.99
CA PRO A 27 -1.29 -8.06 4.94
C PRO A 27 -1.16 -9.47 4.34
N GLY A 28 -2.24 -10.26 4.30
CA GLY A 28 -2.29 -11.54 3.59
C GLY A 28 -2.29 -11.39 2.06
N ASN A 29 -2.60 -10.21 1.52
CA ASN A 29 -2.55 -9.93 0.09
C ASN A 29 -1.15 -9.41 -0.32
N ALA A 30 -0.21 -10.33 -0.54
CA ALA A 30 1.17 -10.01 -0.90
C ALA A 30 1.29 -9.21 -2.22
N ILE A 31 0.46 -9.50 -3.23
CA ILE A 31 0.46 -8.74 -4.50
C ILE A 31 0.00 -7.31 -4.26
N GLY A 32 -1.04 -7.11 -3.44
CA GLY A 32 -1.51 -5.79 -3.06
C GLY A 32 -0.48 -4.99 -2.27
N MET A 33 0.24 -5.62 -1.34
CA MET A 33 1.35 -4.96 -0.62
C MET A 33 2.46 -4.54 -1.58
N ALA A 34 2.86 -5.43 -2.50
CA ALA A 34 3.89 -5.15 -3.49
C ALA A 34 3.46 -3.99 -4.41
N LEU A 35 2.21 -3.98 -4.88
CA LEU A 35 1.68 -2.90 -5.72
C LEU A 35 1.63 -1.57 -4.95
N TYR A 36 1.18 -1.56 -3.70
CA TYR A 36 1.15 -0.36 -2.87
C TYR A 36 2.56 0.22 -2.64
N VAL A 37 3.51 -0.66 -2.28
CA VAL A 37 4.92 -0.27 -2.08
C VAL A 37 5.51 0.27 -3.38
N ALA A 38 5.29 -0.42 -4.51
CA ALA A 38 5.76 0.02 -5.81
C ALA A 38 5.19 1.40 -6.17
N ASP A 39 3.88 1.61 -6.01
CA ASP A 39 3.25 2.89 -6.29
C ASP A 39 3.94 4.01 -5.51
N VAL A 40 4.16 3.88 -4.20
CA VAL A 40 4.71 4.99 -3.40
C VAL A 40 6.22 5.18 -3.50
N SER A 41 6.98 4.21 -4.02
CA SER A 41 8.45 4.20 -3.96
C SER A 41 9.14 3.95 -5.32
N GLU A 42 8.39 3.95 -6.42
CA GLU A 42 8.96 3.81 -7.76
C GLU A 42 9.98 4.93 -8.06
N PRO A 43 11.07 4.63 -8.80
CA PRO A 43 12.20 5.55 -8.97
C PRO A 43 11.83 6.96 -9.45
N GLY A 44 10.77 7.11 -10.25
CA GLY A 44 10.30 8.40 -10.76
C GLY A 44 9.81 9.36 -9.68
N ARG A 45 9.46 8.87 -8.49
CA ARG A 45 8.98 9.72 -7.38
C ARG A 45 10.08 10.50 -6.67
N GLY A 46 11.32 10.02 -6.70
CA GLY A 46 12.45 10.67 -6.01
C GLY A 46 12.35 10.74 -4.48
N VAL A 47 11.40 10.02 -3.87
CA VAL A 47 11.18 9.92 -2.41
C VAL A 47 10.89 8.46 -2.04
N ASN A 48 10.87 8.13 -0.75
CA ASN A 48 10.57 6.79 -0.23
C ASN A 48 11.55 5.70 -0.71
N GLY A 49 12.81 6.05 -1.00
CA GLY A 49 13.82 5.10 -1.47
C GLY A 49 14.10 3.98 -0.48
N GLU A 50 14.04 4.29 0.81
CA GLU A 50 14.20 3.35 1.92
C GLU A 50 13.09 2.29 1.97
N ILE A 51 11.85 2.66 1.61
CA ILE A 51 10.73 1.72 1.50
C ILE A 51 11.01 0.70 0.39
N ARG A 52 11.51 1.16 -0.76
CA ARG A 52 11.90 0.30 -1.88
C ARG A 52 13.05 -0.62 -1.50
N GLU A 53 14.08 -0.11 -0.83
CA GLU A 53 15.23 -0.90 -0.39
C GLU A 53 14.82 -2.03 0.56
N LEU A 54 13.92 -1.76 1.53
CA LEU A 54 13.36 -2.79 2.40
C LEU A 54 12.63 -3.88 1.60
N ALA A 55 11.80 -3.50 0.63
CA ALA A 55 11.06 -4.45 -0.17
C ALA A 55 11.98 -5.34 -1.00
N LEU A 56 13.00 -4.76 -1.65
CA LEU A 56 13.99 -5.49 -2.45
C LEU A 56 14.89 -6.39 -1.60
N ALA A 57 15.09 -6.06 -0.32
CA ALA A 57 15.78 -6.91 0.64
C ALA A 57 14.93 -8.10 1.15
N GLY A 58 13.74 -8.33 0.58
CA GLY A 58 12.82 -9.41 0.98
C GLY A 58 11.95 -9.08 2.19
N ARG A 59 11.93 -7.83 2.65
CA ARG A 59 11.20 -7.37 3.85
C ARG A 59 9.90 -6.65 3.46
N LEU A 60 9.10 -7.27 2.60
CA LEU A 60 7.92 -6.64 1.99
C LEU A 60 6.90 -6.14 3.02
N LEU A 61 6.59 -6.93 4.06
CA LEU A 61 5.65 -6.52 5.11
C LEU A 61 6.16 -5.29 5.87
N GLU A 62 7.47 -5.20 6.09
CA GLU A 62 8.08 -4.07 6.80
C GLU A 62 8.09 -2.81 5.93
N ALA A 63 8.42 -2.95 4.65
CA ALA A 63 8.29 -1.88 3.66
C ALA A 63 6.84 -1.36 3.58
N TYR A 64 5.88 -2.26 3.55
CA TYR A 64 4.46 -1.93 3.52
C TYR A 64 4.00 -1.21 4.78
N ARG A 65 4.40 -1.67 5.97
CA ARG A 65 4.15 -1.00 7.26
C ARG A 65 4.69 0.43 7.27
N LEU A 66 5.92 0.61 6.81
CA LEU A 66 6.55 1.93 6.72
C LEU A 66 5.79 2.84 5.73
N ALA A 67 5.41 2.31 4.58
CA ALA A 67 4.65 3.04 3.56
C ALA A 67 3.28 3.53 4.06
N VAL A 68 2.51 2.66 4.74
CA VAL A 68 1.20 3.03 5.30
C VAL A 68 1.37 4.05 6.44
N ARG A 69 2.35 3.87 7.32
CA ARG A 69 2.67 4.81 8.40
C ARG A 69 3.02 6.20 7.85
N ASN A 70 3.96 6.27 6.90
CA ASN A 70 4.38 7.53 6.29
C ASN A 70 3.21 8.28 5.66
N LYS A 71 2.26 7.55 5.03
CA LYS A 71 1.05 8.16 4.47
C LYS A 71 0.14 8.76 5.55
N VAL A 72 -0.11 8.02 6.62
CA VAL A 72 -0.93 8.49 7.75
C VAL A 72 -0.30 9.73 8.39
N ASP A 73 0.99 9.68 8.69
CA ASP A 73 1.73 10.78 9.30
C ASP A 73 1.75 12.02 8.40
N TYR A 74 1.95 11.84 7.09
CA TYR A 74 1.91 12.92 6.11
C TYR A 74 0.54 13.60 6.06
N LEU A 75 -0.54 12.83 5.96
CA LEU A 75 -1.90 13.38 5.89
C LEU A 75 -2.27 14.10 7.19
N ALA A 76 -1.91 13.51 8.34
CA ALA A 76 -2.11 14.13 9.65
C ALA A 76 -1.36 15.47 9.77
N ALA A 77 -0.08 15.50 9.38
CA ALA A 77 0.74 16.72 9.41
C ALA A 77 0.20 17.82 8.46
N LYS A 78 -0.50 17.43 7.39
CA LYS A 78 -1.17 18.36 6.46
C LYS A 78 -2.58 18.75 6.90
N GLY A 79 -3.10 18.21 7.99
CA GLY A 79 -4.48 18.44 8.43
C GLY A 79 -5.53 17.89 7.46
N VAL A 80 -5.15 16.94 6.60
CA VAL A 80 -6.04 16.33 5.62
C VAL A 80 -6.75 15.13 6.27
N PRO A 81 -8.10 15.04 6.20
CA PRO A 81 -8.82 13.89 6.72
C PRO A 81 -8.33 12.57 6.11
N ILE A 82 -8.03 11.61 6.96
CA ILE A 82 -7.56 10.28 6.54
C ILE A 82 -8.78 9.39 6.28
N HIS A 83 -8.79 8.74 5.12
CA HIS A 83 -9.91 7.88 4.76
C HIS A 83 -10.04 6.70 5.75
N PRO A 84 -11.26 6.32 6.20
CA PRO A 84 -11.45 5.25 7.18
C PRO A 84 -10.81 3.91 6.81
N ARG A 85 -10.83 3.53 5.52
CA ARG A 85 -10.16 2.31 5.04
C ARG A 85 -8.64 2.33 5.29
N THR A 86 -8.00 3.49 5.12
CA THR A 86 -6.56 3.64 5.39
C THR A 86 -6.27 3.53 6.88
N LEU A 87 -7.11 4.11 7.73
CA LEU A 87 -6.96 3.96 9.18
C LEU A 87 -7.16 2.51 9.63
N ALA A 88 -8.15 1.80 9.08
CA ALA A 88 -8.37 0.39 9.40
C ALA A 88 -7.13 -0.48 9.09
N VAL A 89 -6.53 -0.28 7.91
CA VAL A 89 -5.28 -0.95 7.51
C VAL A 89 -4.13 -0.54 8.42
N TYR A 90 -4.00 0.74 8.72
CA TYR A 90 -2.94 1.24 9.62
C TYR A 90 -3.03 0.59 11.00
N HIS A 91 -4.23 0.51 11.59
CA HIS A 91 -4.44 -0.13 12.89
C HIS A 91 -4.19 -1.64 12.83
N SER A 92 -4.67 -2.35 11.81
CA SER A 92 -4.42 -3.80 11.69
C SER A 92 -2.92 -4.13 11.59
N LEU A 93 -2.11 -3.21 11.06
CA LEU A 93 -0.67 -3.35 10.96
C LEU A 93 0.08 -3.08 12.28
N LEU A 94 -0.54 -2.37 13.23
CA LEU A 94 0.00 -2.15 14.57
C LEU A 94 -0.23 -3.36 15.48
N ASP A 95 -1.39 -4.02 15.34
CA ASP A 95 -1.79 -5.14 16.20
C ASP A 95 -1.08 -6.46 15.84
N ALA A 96 -0.54 -6.56 14.61
CA ALA A 96 0.24 -7.70 14.16
C ALA A 96 1.69 -7.61 14.69
N SER A 97 1.90 -7.88 15.98
CA SER A 97 3.24 -7.99 16.60
C SER A 97 3.86 -9.37 16.41
#